data_AF-A0A7X6TFF4-F1
#
_entry.id   AF-A0A7X6TFF4-F1
#
_cell.length_a   1.000
_cell.length_b   1.000
_cell.length_c   1.000
_cell.angle_alpha   90.00
_cell.angle_beta   90.00
_cell.angle_gamma   90.00
#
_symmetry.space_group_name_H-M   'P 1'
#
loop_
_entity.id
_entity.type
_entity.pdbx_description
1 polymer ?
#
loop_
_entity_poly.entity_id
_entity_poly.type
_entity_poly.pdbx_seq_one_letter_code
_entity_poly.pdbx_strand_id
1 'polypeptide(L)'
;MNFWTRLLEWDVQALLNVNALHSPWMDRFAWLLSETMVWSPAVLVLLYVFIKNKKVETIWIVLAIALLFVFVDQLAASVIKPLVGRLRPTRNPEVLPYLDIVNAYLGGTYGFPSNHAANVFAFAGFSALLFKNKVYSLSIFFWAALVALSRIYLGVHYPLDVLGGALFGYLSAWMFYAFYVWCMRRFFSWTLGSLFRPDGYTRSMYAVKDIQLLLLVLLTILISLIISSHYISW
;
A
#
# COMPACT_ATOMS: atom_id res chain seq x y z
N MET A 1 -32.53 12.66 -9.53
CA MET A 1 -31.27 11.95 -9.23
C MET A 1 -30.94 12.08 -7.76
N ASN A 2 -30.83 10.96 -7.02
CA ASN A 2 -30.51 11.00 -5.60
C ASN A 2 -28.99 11.19 -5.38
N PHE A 3 -28.59 11.42 -4.12
CA PHE A 3 -27.19 11.64 -3.75
C PHE A 3 -26.27 10.47 -4.17
N TRP A 4 -26.72 9.23 -3.96
CA TRP A 4 -25.93 8.03 -4.26
C TRP A 4 -25.65 7.87 -5.75
N THR A 5 -26.64 8.11 -6.60
CA THR A 5 -26.46 8.08 -8.06
C THR A 5 -25.46 9.15 -8.51
N ARG A 6 -25.58 10.39 -7.99
CA ARG A 6 -24.61 11.46 -8.26
C ARG A 6 -23.19 11.10 -7.84
N LEU A 7 -23.05 10.49 -6.67
CA LEU A 7 -21.74 10.07 -6.15
C LEU A 7 -21.09 9.03 -7.07
N LEU A 8 -21.85 8.05 -7.56
CA LEU A 8 -21.35 7.03 -8.49
C LEU A 8 -21.00 7.63 -9.85
N GLU A 9 -21.77 8.59 -10.35
CA GLU A 9 -21.42 9.31 -11.58
C GLU A 9 -20.12 10.11 -11.43
N TRP A 10 -19.94 10.81 -10.31
CA TRP A 10 -18.68 11.50 -10.01
C TRP A 10 -17.50 10.53 -9.90
N ASP A 11 -17.71 9.35 -9.34
CA ASP A 11 -16.68 8.30 -9.25
C ASP A 11 -16.25 7.81 -10.64
N VAL A 12 -17.20 7.61 -11.56
CA VAL A 12 -16.92 7.27 -12.96
C VAL A 12 -16.22 8.43 -13.68
N GLN A 13 -16.72 9.66 -13.55
CA GLN A 13 -16.12 10.83 -14.20
C GLN A 13 -14.69 11.09 -13.71
N ALA A 14 -14.45 10.96 -12.41
CA ALA A 14 -13.11 11.10 -11.84
C ALA A 14 -12.15 10.03 -12.38
N LEU A 15 -12.61 8.78 -12.51
CA LEU A 15 -11.83 7.74 -13.18
C LEU A 15 -11.47 8.14 -14.61
N LEU A 16 -12.46 8.49 -15.43
CA LEU A 16 -12.27 8.80 -16.85
C LEU A 16 -11.34 10.01 -17.03
N ASN A 17 -11.48 11.04 -16.20
CA ASN A 17 -10.60 12.21 -16.25
C ASN A 17 -9.14 11.88 -15.93
N VAL A 18 -8.89 10.96 -14.98
CA VAL A 18 -7.53 10.55 -14.63
C VAL A 18 -6.95 9.60 -15.68
N ASN A 19 -7.74 8.63 -16.16
CA ASN A 19 -7.33 7.70 -17.21
C ASN A 19 -7.09 8.41 -18.55
N ALA A 20 -7.80 9.51 -18.85
CA ALA A 20 -7.57 10.35 -20.02
C ALA A 20 -6.21 11.09 -20.01
N LEU A 21 -5.47 11.09 -18.90
CA LEU A 21 -4.09 11.59 -18.82
C LEU A 21 -3.06 10.55 -19.33
N HIS A 22 -3.52 9.58 -20.15
CA HIS A 22 -2.68 8.52 -20.71
C HIS A 22 -1.49 9.10 -21.49
N SER A 23 -0.32 8.49 -21.30
CA SER A 23 0.87 8.78 -22.11
C SER A 23 1.85 7.62 -21.97
N PRO A 24 2.66 7.29 -23.00
CA PRO A 24 3.56 6.14 -22.93
C PRO A 24 4.47 6.12 -21.70
N TRP A 25 4.94 7.31 -21.27
CA TRP A 25 5.76 7.45 -20.07
C TRP A 25 4.96 7.15 -18.79
N MET A 26 3.77 7.74 -18.65
CA MET A 26 2.97 7.59 -17.44
C MET A 26 2.30 6.21 -17.34
N ASP A 27 1.93 5.59 -18.47
CA ASP A 27 1.47 4.21 -18.55
C ASP A 27 2.52 3.25 -17.98
N ARG A 28 3.77 3.40 -18.44
CA ARG A 28 4.89 2.59 -17.95
C ARG A 28 5.20 2.88 -16.48
N PHE A 29 5.21 4.15 -16.08
CA PHE A 29 5.45 4.54 -14.70
C PHE A 29 4.40 3.95 -13.77
N ALA A 30 3.11 4.15 -14.07
CA ALA A 30 1.99 3.63 -13.27
C ALA A 30 1.96 2.10 -13.23
N TRP A 31 2.33 1.44 -14.34
CA TRP A 31 2.48 0.00 -14.41
C TRP A 31 3.58 -0.49 -13.46
N LEU A 32 4.82 -0.02 -13.65
CA LEU A 32 5.97 -0.43 -12.86
C LEU A 32 5.79 -0.09 -11.37
N LEU A 33 5.21 1.07 -11.06
CA LEU A 33 4.90 1.45 -9.68
C LEU A 33 3.95 0.48 -8.99
N SER A 34 3.05 -0.17 -9.75
CA SER A 34 2.12 -1.17 -9.25
C SER A 34 2.73 -2.58 -9.14
N GLU A 35 3.92 -2.81 -9.71
CA GLU A 35 4.57 -4.13 -9.73
C GLU A 35 5.14 -4.52 -8.37
N THR A 36 4.93 -5.77 -7.96
CA THR A 36 5.36 -6.23 -6.63
C THR A 36 6.89 -6.42 -6.58
N MET A 37 7.52 -6.83 -7.67
CA MET A 37 8.97 -7.10 -7.71
C MET A 37 9.83 -5.85 -7.47
N VAL A 38 9.30 -4.67 -7.83
CA VAL A 38 9.94 -3.37 -7.60
C VAL A 38 10.21 -3.11 -6.11
N TRP A 39 9.41 -3.72 -5.23
CA TRP A 39 9.56 -3.59 -3.78
C TRP A 39 10.63 -4.48 -3.18
N SER A 40 11.18 -5.45 -3.93
CA SER A 40 12.13 -6.43 -3.39
C SER A 40 13.35 -5.81 -2.69
N PRO A 41 13.99 -4.71 -3.18
CA PRO A 41 15.11 -4.11 -2.46
C PRO A 41 14.67 -3.47 -1.14
N ALA A 42 13.50 -2.82 -1.13
CA ALA A 42 12.94 -2.22 0.08
C ALA A 42 12.58 -3.29 1.12
N VAL A 43 12.04 -4.44 0.70
CA VAL A 43 11.71 -5.58 1.57
C VAL A 43 12.97 -6.16 2.21
N LEU A 44 14.05 -6.36 1.44
CA LEU A 44 15.33 -6.86 1.96
C LEU A 44 15.93 -5.90 3.01
N VAL A 45 15.92 -4.60 2.72
CA VAL A 45 16.41 -3.58 3.65
C VAL A 45 15.52 -3.48 4.88
N LEU A 46 14.21 -3.57 4.73
CA LEU A 46 13.28 -3.61 5.86
C LEU A 46 13.56 -4.80 6.79
N LEU A 47 13.78 -5.98 6.21
CA LEU A 47 14.14 -7.18 6.97
C LEU A 47 15.46 -7.00 7.70
N TYR A 48 16.48 -6.42 7.05
CA TYR A 48 17.74 -6.04 7.69
C TYR A 48 17.52 -5.08 8.87
N VAL A 49 16.71 -4.03 8.69
CA VAL A 49 16.39 -3.05 9.73
C VAL A 49 15.73 -3.74 10.93
N PHE A 50 14.78 -4.66 10.70
CA PHE A 50 14.16 -5.43 11.77
C PHE A 50 15.17 -6.33 12.48
N ILE A 51 15.91 -7.19 11.77
CA ILE A 51 16.88 -8.11 12.37
C ILE A 51 17.88 -7.36 13.26
N LYS A 52 18.45 -6.26 12.74
CA LYS A 52 19.46 -5.48 13.43
C LYS A 52 18.95 -4.80 14.69
N ASN A 53 17.73 -4.26 14.68
CA ASN A 53 17.19 -3.45 15.78
C ASN A 53 16.32 -4.25 16.77
N LYS A 54 15.78 -5.39 16.34
CA LYS A 54 14.74 -6.15 17.05
C LYS A 54 15.07 -7.61 17.29
N LYS A 55 16.10 -8.15 16.62
CA LYS A 55 16.60 -9.52 16.85
C LYS A 55 15.43 -10.53 16.87
N VAL A 56 15.15 -11.15 18.02
CA VAL A 56 14.09 -12.16 18.20
C VAL A 56 12.69 -11.59 17.95
N GLU A 57 12.42 -10.32 18.27
CA GLU A 57 11.12 -9.69 18.02
C GLU A 57 10.82 -9.56 16.51
N THR A 58 11.85 -9.62 15.66
CA THR A 58 11.70 -9.60 14.19
C THR A 58 10.76 -10.69 13.70
N ILE A 59 10.83 -11.90 14.28
CA ILE A 59 9.98 -13.02 13.86
C ILE A 59 8.51 -12.67 14.07
N TRP A 60 8.17 -12.05 15.20
CA TRP A 60 6.81 -11.63 15.53
C TRP A 60 6.34 -10.45 14.67
N ILE A 61 7.24 -9.52 14.34
CA ILE A 61 6.94 -8.42 13.41
C ILE A 61 6.61 -8.97 12.03
N VAL A 62 7.46 -9.85 11.49
CA VAL A 62 7.28 -10.46 10.17
C VAL A 62 6.00 -11.30 10.15
N LEU A 63 5.74 -12.09 11.19
CA LEU A 63 4.50 -12.86 11.31
C LEU A 63 3.26 -11.94 11.35
N ALA A 64 3.31 -10.84 12.11
CA ALA A 64 2.20 -9.89 12.16
C ALA A 64 1.93 -9.22 10.80
N ILE A 65 2.98 -8.86 10.06
CA ILE A 65 2.84 -8.31 8.69
C ILE A 65 2.27 -9.35 7.73
N ALA A 66 2.77 -10.60 7.79
CA ALA A 66 2.28 -11.68 6.95
C ALA A 66 0.80 -11.97 7.21
N LEU A 67 0.40 -12.09 8.48
CA LEU A 67 -1.00 -12.30 8.86
C LEU A 67 -1.89 -11.10 8.49
N LEU A 68 -1.36 -9.88 8.59
CA LEU A 68 -2.06 -8.68 8.15
C LEU A 68 -2.37 -8.73 6.65
N PHE A 69 -1.40 -9.07 5.80
CA PHE A 69 -1.63 -9.21 4.36
C PHE A 69 -2.62 -10.32 4.05
N VAL A 70 -2.45 -11.49 4.65
CA VAL A 70 -3.40 -12.61 4.47
C VAL A 70 -4.82 -12.20 4.88
N PHE A 71 -4.97 -11.51 6.02
CA PHE A 71 -6.26 -11.04 6.48
C PHE A 71 -6.89 -10.03 5.51
N VAL A 72 -6.14 -9.02 5.10
CA VAL A 72 -6.62 -7.97 4.19
C VAL A 72 -7.01 -8.57 2.85
N ASP A 73 -6.16 -9.41 2.26
CA ASP A 73 -6.43 -10.00 0.96
C ASP A 73 -7.61 -10.97 1.00
N GLN A 74 -7.66 -11.86 1.99
CA GLN A 74 -8.72 -12.87 2.07
C GLN A 74 -10.07 -12.27 2.42
N LEU A 75 -10.11 -11.29 3.33
CA LEU A 75 -11.38 -10.63 3.66
C LEU A 75 -11.87 -9.78 2.49
N ALA A 76 -11.00 -9.02 1.83
CA ALA A 76 -11.37 -8.24 0.65
C ALA A 76 -11.83 -9.14 -0.50
N ALA A 77 -11.09 -10.20 -0.82
CA ALA A 77 -11.36 -11.04 -1.97
C ALA A 77 -12.54 -12.00 -1.77
N SER A 78 -12.62 -12.64 -0.60
CA SER A 78 -13.56 -13.75 -0.36
C SER A 78 -14.85 -13.30 0.31
N VAL A 79 -14.86 -12.14 0.98
CA VAL A 79 -16.03 -11.66 1.72
C VAL A 79 -16.55 -10.35 1.14
N ILE A 80 -15.76 -9.28 1.13
CA ILE A 80 -16.27 -7.95 0.78
C ILE A 80 -16.63 -7.85 -0.72
N LYS A 81 -15.77 -8.34 -1.61
CA LYS A 81 -16.00 -8.27 -3.06
C LYS A 81 -17.28 -9.00 -3.50
N PRO A 82 -17.53 -10.26 -3.12
CA PRO A 82 -18.78 -10.94 -3.46
C PRO A 82 -20.02 -10.27 -2.87
N LEU A 83 -19.93 -9.73 -1.64
CA LEU A 83 -21.05 -9.04 -0.98
C LEU A 83 -21.43 -7.73 -1.66
N VAL A 84 -20.42 -6.95 -2.09
CA VAL A 84 -20.65 -5.64 -2.73
C VAL A 84 -20.97 -5.82 -4.22
N GLY A 85 -20.38 -6.81 -4.90
CA GLY A 85 -20.70 -7.14 -6.28
C GLY A 85 -20.36 -6.04 -7.31
N ARG A 86 -19.60 -5.02 -6.91
CA ARG A 86 -19.28 -3.88 -7.78
C ARG A 86 -18.26 -4.29 -8.84
N LEU A 87 -18.68 -4.28 -10.11
CA LEU A 87 -17.80 -4.54 -11.25
C LEU A 87 -16.64 -3.55 -11.31
N ARG A 88 -15.47 -4.00 -11.77
CA ARG A 88 -14.37 -3.10 -12.15
C ARG A 88 -14.73 -2.28 -13.38
N PRO A 89 -14.07 -1.11 -13.61
CA PRO A 89 -14.30 -0.34 -14.82
C PRO A 89 -14.01 -1.15 -16.10
N THR A 90 -12.94 -1.95 -16.09
CA THR A 90 -12.57 -2.90 -17.16
C THR A 90 -13.58 -4.04 -17.40
N ARG A 91 -14.57 -4.20 -16.53
CA ARG A 91 -15.63 -5.23 -16.60
C ARG A 91 -17.02 -4.63 -16.72
N ASN A 92 -17.14 -3.30 -16.73
CA ASN A 92 -18.40 -2.59 -16.85
C ASN A 92 -18.62 -2.21 -18.32
N PRO A 93 -19.63 -2.76 -19.02
CA PRO A 93 -19.90 -2.47 -20.43
C PRO A 93 -20.17 -0.99 -20.73
N GLU A 94 -20.63 -0.22 -19.75
CA GLU A 94 -20.93 1.21 -19.91
C GLU A 94 -19.66 2.08 -19.82
N VAL A 95 -18.61 1.61 -19.14
CA VAL A 95 -17.38 2.37 -18.92
C VAL A 95 -16.25 1.89 -19.82
N LEU A 96 -16.19 0.58 -20.10
CA LEU A 96 -15.16 -0.07 -20.89
C LEU A 96 -14.87 0.62 -22.24
N PRO A 97 -15.85 1.09 -23.04
CA PRO A 97 -15.58 1.74 -24.32
C PRO A 97 -14.81 3.07 -24.22
N TYR A 98 -14.72 3.65 -23.03
CA TYR A 98 -14.11 4.95 -22.77
C TYR A 98 -12.77 4.86 -22.04
N LEU A 99 -12.26 3.66 -21.77
CA LEU A 99 -11.00 3.45 -21.06
C LEU A 99 -9.85 3.20 -22.03
N ASP A 100 -8.70 3.79 -21.73
CA ASP A 100 -7.42 3.30 -22.23
C ASP A 100 -6.89 2.22 -21.27
N ILE A 101 -6.68 1.01 -21.79
CA ILE A 101 -6.28 -0.15 -21.00
C ILE A 101 -4.82 -0.49 -21.29
N VAL A 102 -3.96 -0.07 -20.37
CA VAL A 102 -2.53 -0.38 -20.43
C VAL A 102 -2.31 -1.90 -20.34
N ASN A 103 -1.49 -2.43 -21.26
CA ASN A 103 -1.11 -3.84 -21.36
C ASN A 103 -2.30 -4.83 -21.44
N ALA A 104 -3.47 -4.38 -21.92
CA ALA A 104 -4.70 -5.19 -21.96
C ALA A 104 -5.08 -5.82 -20.59
N TYR A 105 -4.62 -5.23 -19.49
CA TYR A 105 -4.82 -5.79 -18.16
C TYR A 105 -6.21 -5.48 -17.62
N LEU A 106 -7.07 -6.50 -17.56
CA LEU A 106 -8.44 -6.36 -17.06
C LEU A 106 -8.56 -6.55 -15.54
N GLY A 107 -7.63 -7.27 -14.93
CA GLY A 107 -7.73 -7.71 -13.54
C GLY A 107 -8.94 -8.62 -13.25
N GLY A 108 -9.30 -8.71 -11.97
CA GLY A 108 -10.44 -9.52 -11.49
C GLY A 108 -11.81 -8.92 -11.80
N THR A 109 -12.88 -9.62 -11.43
CA THR A 109 -14.26 -9.19 -11.72
C THR A 109 -14.70 -7.97 -10.90
N TYR A 110 -14.50 -8.03 -9.58
CA TYR A 110 -15.00 -7.01 -8.65
C TYR A 110 -13.91 -6.01 -8.23
N GLY A 111 -14.31 -4.74 -8.13
CA GLY A 111 -13.45 -3.60 -7.85
C GLY A 111 -13.37 -3.23 -6.37
N PHE A 112 -14.49 -3.25 -5.65
CA PHE A 112 -14.55 -2.78 -4.27
C PHE A 112 -14.31 -3.88 -3.22
N PRO A 113 -13.38 -3.69 -2.26
CA PRO A 113 -12.35 -2.66 -2.21
C PRO A 113 -11.13 -3.06 -3.06
N SER A 114 -10.28 -2.08 -3.39
CA SER A 114 -9.01 -2.33 -4.05
C SER A 114 -8.00 -3.01 -3.11
N ASN A 115 -7.60 -4.25 -3.42
CA ASN A 115 -6.57 -4.97 -2.65
C ASN A 115 -5.20 -4.26 -2.71
N HIS A 116 -4.84 -3.65 -3.84
CA HIS A 116 -3.57 -2.93 -3.95
C HIS A 116 -3.54 -1.76 -2.95
N ALA A 117 -4.61 -0.95 -2.92
CA ALA A 117 -4.75 0.14 -1.97
C ALA A 117 -4.79 -0.39 -0.52
N ALA A 118 -5.55 -1.46 -0.27
CA ALA A 118 -5.64 -2.05 1.07
C ALA A 118 -4.29 -2.56 1.57
N ASN A 119 -3.51 -3.26 0.76
CA ASN A 119 -2.21 -3.79 1.16
C ASN A 119 -1.19 -2.69 1.43
N VAL A 120 -1.06 -1.69 0.54
CA VAL A 120 -0.07 -0.61 0.75
C VAL A 120 -0.42 0.29 1.93
N PHE A 121 -1.71 0.57 2.18
CA PHE A 121 -2.13 1.34 3.36
C PHE A 121 -2.08 0.53 4.65
N ALA A 122 -2.33 -0.79 4.60
CA ALA A 122 -2.14 -1.69 5.74
C ALA A 122 -0.67 -1.73 6.16
N PHE A 123 0.23 -1.93 5.20
CA PHE A 123 1.67 -1.91 5.46
C PHE A 123 2.14 -0.55 5.97
N ALA A 124 1.77 0.54 5.29
CA ALA A 124 2.14 1.90 5.69
C ALA A 124 1.68 2.25 7.11
N GLY A 125 0.44 1.91 7.47
CA GLY A 125 -0.08 2.11 8.83
C GLY A 125 0.70 1.31 9.87
N PHE A 126 0.92 0.02 9.61
CA PHE A 126 1.56 -0.89 10.57
C PHE A 126 3.02 -0.51 10.79
N SER A 127 3.76 -0.25 9.71
CA SER A 127 5.17 0.15 9.77
C SER A 127 5.35 1.55 10.37
N ALA A 128 4.44 2.49 10.12
CA ALA A 128 4.46 3.81 10.77
C ALA A 128 4.30 3.70 12.30
N LEU A 129 3.36 2.87 12.76
CA LEU A 129 3.14 2.59 14.18
C LEU A 129 4.34 1.88 14.82
N LEU A 130 5.01 0.99 14.07
CA LEU A 130 6.25 0.33 14.50
C LEU A 130 7.42 1.31 14.62
N PHE A 131 7.76 2.06 13.56
CA PHE A 131 8.95 2.90 13.55
C PHE A 131 8.79 4.21 14.33
N LYS A 132 7.56 4.74 14.47
CA LYS A 132 7.27 5.99 15.19
C LYS A 132 8.17 7.16 14.74
N ASN A 133 8.48 7.21 13.45
CA ASN A 133 9.30 8.23 12.83
C ASN A 133 8.45 9.03 11.83
N LYS A 134 8.36 10.35 12.03
CA LYS A 134 7.48 11.23 11.24
C LYS A 134 7.86 11.27 9.76
N VAL A 135 9.17 11.36 9.45
CA VAL A 135 9.66 11.41 8.06
C VAL A 135 9.32 10.10 7.36
N TYR A 136 9.62 8.96 7.98
CA TYR A 136 9.24 7.65 7.44
C TYR A 136 7.74 7.53 7.20
N SER A 137 6.92 7.94 8.17
CA SER A 137 5.46 7.84 8.08
C SER A 137 4.94 8.64 6.88
N LEU A 138 5.40 9.89 6.72
CA LEU A 138 5.01 10.72 5.57
C LEU A 138 5.45 10.09 4.24
N SER A 139 6.69 9.59 4.16
CA SER A 139 7.22 8.96 2.95
C SER A 139 6.48 7.68 2.56
N ILE A 140 6.17 6.80 3.53
CA ILE A 140 5.49 5.53 3.22
C ILE A 140 4.01 5.75 2.85
N PHE A 141 3.34 6.73 3.45
CA PHE A 141 1.98 7.11 3.05
C PHE A 141 1.95 7.80 1.69
N PHE A 142 2.94 8.64 1.38
CA PHE A 142 3.10 9.20 0.04
C PHE A 142 3.26 8.08 -1.00
N TRP A 143 4.10 7.09 -0.72
CA TRP A 143 4.24 5.93 -1.60
C TRP A 143 2.94 5.12 -1.75
N ALA A 144 2.27 4.84 -0.63
CA ALA A 144 0.98 4.15 -0.64
C ALA A 144 -0.06 4.90 -1.49
N ALA A 145 -0.09 6.23 -1.42
CA ALA A 145 -0.94 7.07 -2.25
C ALA A 145 -0.56 6.98 -3.73
N LEU A 146 0.74 7.01 -4.09
CA LEU A 146 1.19 6.84 -5.46
C LEU A 146 0.72 5.51 -6.06
N VAL A 147 0.91 4.39 -5.34
CA VAL A 147 0.47 3.06 -5.79
C VAL A 147 -1.06 2.95 -5.84
N ALA A 148 -1.77 3.62 -4.94
CA ALA A 148 -3.23 3.66 -4.96
C ALA A 148 -3.76 4.43 -6.19
N LEU A 149 -3.17 5.60 -6.46
CA LEU A 149 -3.53 6.46 -7.60
C LEU A 149 -3.19 5.80 -8.94
N SER A 150 -2.11 5.03 -9.03
CA SER A 150 -1.79 4.29 -10.26
C SER A 150 -2.91 3.33 -10.66
N ARG A 151 -3.71 2.80 -9.71
CA ARG A 151 -4.84 1.91 -10.02
C ARG A 151 -6.02 2.63 -10.65
N ILE A 152 -6.22 3.90 -10.31
CA ILE A 152 -7.21 4.77 -10.95
C ILE A 152 -6.71 5.12 -12.35
N TYR A 153 -5.44 5.53 -12.45
CA TYR A 153 -4.80 5.87 -13.71
C TYR A 153 -4.88 4.75 -14.74
N LEU A 154 -4.53 3.52 -14.34
CA LEU A 154 -4.57 2.33 -15.20
C LEU A 154 -6.00 1.87 -15.57
N GLY A 155 -7.04 2.59 -15.14
CA GLY A 155 -8.42 2.28 -15.51
C GLY A 155 -9.02 1.06 -14.80
N VAL A 156 -8.33 0.47 -13.82
CA VAL A 156 -8.71 -0.84 -13.23
C VAL A 156 -9.54 -0.73 -11.96
N HIS A 157 -9.60 0.44 -11.33
CA HIS A 157 -10.35 0.68 -10.11
C HIS A 157 -10.95 2.08 -10.10
N TYR A 158 -12.18 2.20 -9.59
CA TYR A 158 -12.78 3.49 -9.34
C TYR A 158 -12.15 4.16 -8.10
N PRO A 159 -12.15 5.50 -8.00
CA PRO A 159 -11.70 6.22 -6.79
C PRO A 159 -12.32 5.70 -5.48
N LEU A 160 -13.62 5.40 -5.42
CA LEU A 160 -14.22 4.83 -4.20
C LEU A 160 -13.72 3.43 -3.87
N ASP A 161 -13.32 2.61 -4.85
CA ASP A 161 -12.69 1.31 -4.60
C ASP A 161 -11.34 1.48 -3.90
N VAL A 162 -10.59 2.49 -4.33
CA VAL A 162 -9.28 2.84 -3.80
C VAL A 162 -9.40 3.45 -2.41
N LEU A 163 -10.34 4.37 -2.19
CA LEU A 163 -10.60 4.96 -0.87
C LEU A 163 -11.09 3.90 0.13
N GLY A 164 -12.00 3.02 -0.28
CA GLY A 164 -12.46 1.90 0.54
C GLY A 164 -11.33 0.95 0.90
N GLY A 165 -10.46 0.62 -0.07
CA GLY A 165 -9.26 -0.17 0.17
C GLY A 165 -8.30 0.51 1.15
N ALA A 166 -7.95 1.77 0.92
CA ALA A 166 -7.05 2.54 1.78
C ALA A 166 -7.54 2.60 3.23
N LEU A 167 -8.84 2.89 3.44
CA LEU A 167 -9.45 2.92 4.76
C LEU A 167 -9.44 1.54 5.42
N PHE A 168 -9.86 0.50 4.69
CA PHE A 168 -9.88 -0.88 5.20
C PHE A 168 -8.49 -1.37 5.60
N GLY A 169 -7.48 -1.12 4.75
CA GLY A 169 -6.09 -1.45 5.04
C GLY A 169 -5.56 -0.71 6.26
N TYR A 170 -5.75 0.60 6.33
CA TYR A 170 -5.29 1.42 7.45
C TYR A 170 -5.93 1.00 8.79
N LEU A 171 -7.24 0.73 8.82
CA LEU A 171 -7.90 0.23 10.03
C LEU A 171 -7.39 -1.16 10.43
N SER A 172 -7.16 -2.05 9.46
CA SER A 172 -6.57 -3.36 9.70
C SER A 172 -5.17 -3.23 10.30
N ALA A 173 -4.38 -2.24 9.88
CA ALA A 173 -3.05 -1.98 10.45
C ALA A 173 -3.10 -1.68 11.95
N TRP A 174 -4.04 -0.84 12.39
CA TRP A 174 -4.24 -0.53 13.81
C TRP A 174 -4.63 -1.77 14.61
N MET A 175 -5.56 -2.57 14.08
CA MET A 175 -6.00 -3.81 14.71
C MET A 175 -4.84 -4.80 14.88
N PHE A 176 -4.06 -5.03 13.82
CA PHE A 176 -2.91 -5.95 13.86
C PHE A 176 -1.76 -5.41 14.69
N TYR A 177 -1.51 -4.10 14.69
CA TYR A 177 -0.51 -3.50 15.58
C TYR A 177 -0.92 -3.64 17.04
N ALA A 178 -2.19 -3.42 17.39
CA ALA A 178 -2.70 -3.64 18.74
C ALA A 178 -2.56 -5.11 19.17
N PHE A 179 -2.89 -6.05 18.27
CA PHE A 179 -2.73 -7.48 18.50
C PHE A 179 -1.25 -7.88 18.69
N TYR A 180 -0.35 -7.35 17.84
CA TYR A 180 1.09 -7.54 17.97
C TYR A 180 1.60 -7.03 19.34
N VAL A 181 1.23 -5.81 19.73
CA VAL A 181 1.63 -5.25 21.03
C VAL A 181 1.08 -6.09 22.19
N TRP A 182 -0.16 -6.57 22.09
CA TRP A 182 -0.75 -7.47 23.09
C TRP A 182 0.03 -8.78 23.21
N CYS A 183 0.35 -9.44 22.08
CA CYS A 183 1.17 -10.66 22.07
C CYS A 183 2.54 -10.42 22.71
N MET A 184 3.22 -9.34 22.30
CA MET A 184 4.53 -9.00 22.82
C MET A 184 4.50 -8.76 24.33
N ARG A 185 3.49 -8.07 24.86
CA ARG A 185 3.36 -7.85 26.32
C ARG A 185 3.02 -9.13 27.09
N ARG A 186 2.35 -10.09 26.47
CA ARG A 186 1.89 -11.33 27.12
C ARG A 186 2.95 -12.42 27.17
N PHE A 187 3.76 -12.54 26.12
CA PHE A 187 4.72 -13.62 25.94
C PHE A 187 6.16 -13.20 26.16
N PHE A 188 6.48 -11.92 25.93
CA PHE A 188 7.77 -11.36 26.30
C PHE A 188 7.55 -10.49 27.52
N SER A 189 8.30 -10.74 28.58
CA SER A 189 8.46 -9.71 29.60
C SER A 189 8.95 -8.50 28.86
N TRP A 190 8.15 -7.43 28.83
CA TRP A 190 8.65 -6.10 28.52
C TRP A 190 9.67 -5.84 29.63
N THR A 191 10.90 -6.33 29.49
CA THR A 191 12.02 -5.77 30.20
C THR A 191 11.89 -4.32 29.82
N LEU A 192 11.52 -3.48 30.78
CA LEU A 192 11.58 -2.04 30.60
C LEU A 192 12.98 -1.80 30.04
N GLY A 193 13.05 -1.63 28.72
CA GLY A 193 14.20 -1.08 28.05
C GLY A 193 14.32 0.27 28.71
N SER A 194 15.29 0.33 29.62
CA SER A 194 15.56 1.36 30.59
C SER A 194 15.19 2.75 30.14
N LEU A 195 14.89 3.63 31.09
CA LEU A 195 14.75 5.10 30.98
C LEU A 195 15.77 5.80 30.03
N PHE A 196 16.82 5.10 29.60
CA PHE A 196 17.81 5.51 28.63
C PHE A 196 17.46 5.11 27.18
N ARG A 197 16.97 6.08 26.41
CA ARG A 197 16.92 6.03 24.94
C ARG A 197 18.23 6.60 24.40
N PRO A 198 19.08 5.82 23.72
CA PRO A 198 20.30 6.37 23.12
C PRO A 198 19.96 7.44 22.07
N ASP A 199 20.82 8.44 21.93
CA ASP A 199 20.67 9.44 20.88
C ASP A 199 20.70 8.79 19.49
N GLY A 200 19.88 9.31 18.58
CA GLY A 200 19.72 8.74 17.25
C GLY A 200 18.84 7.48 17.18
N TYR A 201 18.03 7.18 18.20
CA TYR A 201 17.01 6.12 18.15
C TYR A 201 15.58 6.66 18.28
N THR A 202 14.62 5.96 17.67
CA THR A 202 13.19 6.24 17.79
C THR A 202 12.63 5.78 19.15
N ARG A 203 11.41 6.22 19.50
CA ARG A 203 10.71 5.78 20.73
C ARG A 203 10.46 4.27 20.78
N SER A 204 10.49 3.61 19.64
CA SER A 204 10.35 2.16 19.51
C SER A 204 11.70 1.46 19.32
N MET A 205 12.82 2.11 19.68
CA MET A 205 14.17 1.53 19.67
C MET A 205 14.65 1.07 18.28
N TYR A 206 14.39 1.86 17.25
CA TYR A 206 15.04 1.71 15.94
C TYR A 206 16.06 2.83 15.74
N ALA A 207 17.26 2.50 15.25
CA ALA A 207 18.25 3.51 14.90
C ALA A 207 17.73 4.37 13.73
N VAL A 208 17.79 5.68 13.87
CA VAL A 208 17.32 6.64 12.85
C VAL A 208 18.10 6.46 11.54
N LYS A 209 19.40 6.15 11.62
CA LYS A 209 20.24 5.86 10.44
C LYS A 209 19.77 4.64 9.64
N ASP A 210 19.21 3.63 10.31
CA ASP A 210 18.70 2.43 9.66
C ASP A 210 17.36 2.72 8.95
N ILE A 211 16.54 3.60 9.54
CA ILE A 211 15.33 4.13 8.87
C ILE A 211 15.70 5.02 7.68
N GLN A 212 16.75 5.84 7.80
CA GLN A 212 17.26 6.67 6.70
C GLN A 212 17.77 5.82 5.54
N LEU A 213 18.40 4.68 5.80
CA LEU A 213 18.79 3.72 4.75
C LEU A 213 17.55 3.21 3.99
N LEU A 214 16.48 2.84 4.71
CA LEU A 214 15.23 2.42 4.07
C LEU A 214 14.60 3.54 3.23
N LEU A 215 14.61 4.78 3.73
CA LEU A 215 14.14 5.95 2.99
C LEU A 215 14.96 6.21 1.72
N LEU A 216 16.28 6.08 1.81
CA LEU A 216 17.18 6.22 0.66
C LEU A 216 16.86 5.17 -0.40
N VAL A 217 16.60 3.92 0.02
CA VAL A 217 16.25 2.83 -0.90
C VAL A 217 14.88 3.06 -1.56
N LEU A 218 13.89 3.56 -0.82
CA LEU A 218 12.61 3.96 -1.43
C LEU A 218 12.82 5.08 -2.45
N LEU A 219 13.63 6.10 -2.12
CA LEU A 219 13.94 7.19 -3.04
C LEU A 219 14.67 6.70 -4.29
N THR A 220 15.65 5.80 -4.17
CA THR A 220 16.34 5.25 -5.33
C THR A 220 15.41 4.42 -6.19
N ILE A 221 14.50 3.62 -5.60
CA ILE A 221 13.47 2.91 -6.38
C ILE A 221 12.61 3.91 -7.16
N LEU A 222 12.13 5.00 -6.53
CA LEU A 222 11.31 6.01 -7.23
C LEU A 222 12.06 6.64 -8.40
N ILE A 223 13.32 7.02 -8.20
CA ILE A 223 14.17 7.58 -9.26
C ILE A 223 14.37 6.55 -10.37
N SER A 224 14.66 5.29 -10.03
CA SER A 224 14.80 4.20 -11.00
C SER A 224 13.51 3.98 -11.80
N LEU A 225 12.34 4.08 -11.17
CA LEU A 225 11.05 3.99 -11.86
C LEU A 225 10.85 5.14 -12.85
N ILE A 226 11.13 6.38 -12.43
CA ILE A 226 11.05 7.57 -13.29
C ILE A 226 11.97 7.42 -14.51
N ILE A 227 13.23 7.05 -14.27
CA ILE A 227 14.23 6.85 -15.33
C ILE A 227 13.83 5.70 -16.26
N SER A 228 13.42 4.56 -15.71
CA SER A 228 13.02 3.38 -16.51
C SER A 228 11.77 3.63 -17.35
N SER A 229 10.94 4.61 -16.96
CA SER A 229 9.75 5.00 -17.71
C SER A 229 10.06 5.85 -18.96
N HIS A 230 11.27 6.43 -19.06
CA HIS A 230 11.71 7.18 -20.23
C HIS A 230 12.19 6.31 -21.39
N TYR A 231 12.74 5.13 -21.11
CA TYR A 231 13.24 4.26 -22.16
C TYR A 231 12.06 3.60 -22.85
N ILE A 232 11.82 3.91 -24.12
CA ILE A 232 10.76 3.30 -24.94
C ILE A 232 11.22 1.90 -25.35
N SER A 233 10.35 0.89 -25.25
CA SER A 233 10.49 -0.37 -26.00
C SER A 233 9.27 -1.25 -25.79
N TRP A 234 8.18 -0.95 -26.49
CA TRP A 234 7.23 -1.95 -27.02
C TRP A 234 6.61 -1.37 -28.29
#